data_AF-A0AAV7N953-F1
#
_entry.id   AF-A0AAV7N953-F1
#
_cell.length_a   1.000
_cell.length_b   1.000
_cell.length_c   1.000
_cell.angle_alpha   90.00
_cell.angle_beta   90.00
_cell.angle_gamma   90.00
#
_symmetry.space_group_name_H-M   'P 1'
#
loop_
_entity.id
_entity.type
_entity.pdbx_description
1 polymer ?
#
loop_
_entity_poly.entity_id
_entity_poly.type
_entity_poly.pdbx_seq_one_letter_code
_entity_poly.pdbx_strand_id
1 'polypeptide(L)'
;MQPLYQDICLSVPAVHIFQFEAASRQLRLQQEICLEHIVWDIAFDGSSGLWMLQESEEEPILLYRLKEETWQRSLDDGVARMSNHLRDNWTLMEECRGTESCYRNLYKASYDNIATYLRKKEERILEQQQKKRKEAKGAQQPANVQTQTLQPAMPAS
;
A
#
# COMPACT_ATOMS: atom_id res chain seq x y z
N MET A 1 1.71 -3.04 -28.76
CA MET A 1 0.72 -3.46 -27.75
C MET A 1 1.29 -3.14 -26.39
N GLN A 2 0.61 -2.32 -25.59
CA GLN A 2 1.02 -2.06 -24.20
C GLN A 2 0.49 -3.21 -23.32
N PRO A 3 1.27 -3.71 -22.34
CA PRO A 3 0.76 -4.70 -21.40
C PRO A 3 -0.38 -4.11 -20.57
N LEU A 4 -1.53 -4.78 -20.59
CA LEU A 4 -2.66 -4.50 -19.73
C LEU A 4 -2.35 -5.11 -18.36
N TYR A 5 -1.95 -4.29 -17.38
CA TYR A 5 -1.79 -4.76 -16.01
C TYR A 5 -3.15 -4.65 -15.30
N GLN A 6 -3.61 -5.76 -14.73
CA GLN A 6 -4.82 -5.83 -13.93
C GLN A 6 -4.45 -6.13 -12.48
N ASP A 7 -4.98 -5.33 -11.56
CA ASP A 7 -4.83 -5.50 -10.12
C ASP A 7 -6.18 -5.88 -9.49
N ILE A 8 -6.13 -6.69 -8.42
CA ILE A 8 -7.32 -7.20 -7.72
C ILE A 8 -7.27 -6.81 -6.24
N CYS A 9 -8.41 -6.33 -5.73
CA CYS A 9 -8.61 -6.11 -4.29
C CYS A 9 -9.79 -6.94 -3.78
N LEU A 10 -9.56 -7.63 -2.66
CA LEU A 10 -10.56 -8.37 -1.92
C LEU A 10 -11.22 -7.47 -0.87
N SER A 11 -12.54 -7.33 -0.95
CA SER A 11 -13.38 -6.78 0.12
C SER A 11 -14.49 -7.78 0.42
N VAL A 12 -15.05 -7.80 1.63
CA VAL A 12 -16.09 -8.79 1.97
C VAL A 12 -17.47 -8.27 1.55
N PRO A 13 -18.23 -8.96 0.67
CA PRO A 13 -17.90 -10.05 -0.25
C PRO A 13 -17.94 -9.55 -1.72
N ALA A 14 -17.00 -8.69 -2.09
CA ALA A 14 -16.87 -8.14 -3.44
C ALA A 14 -15.41 -8.10 -3.91
N VAL A 15 -15.21 -8.48 -5.17
CA VAL A 15 -13.92 -8.43 -5.85
C VAL A 15 -13.89 -7.23 -6.78
N HIS A 16 -12.92 -6.35 -6.56
CA HIS A 16 -12.73 -5.16 -7.39
C HIS A 16 -11.58 -5.39 -8.35
N ILE A 17 -11.86 -5.23 -9.65
CA ILE A 17 -10.91 -5.40 -10.73
C ILE A 17 -10.52 -4.02 -11.23
N PHE A 18 -9.23 -3.73 -11.17
CA PHE A 18 -8.66 -2.47 -11.62
C PHE A 18 -7.85 -2.67 -12.88
N GLN A 19 -7.99 -1.73 -13.81
CA GLN A 19 -7.11 -1.60 -14.96
C GLN A 19 -6.06 -0.54 -14.65
N PHE A 20 -4.79 -0.87 -14.87
CA PHE A 20 -3.71 0.08 -14.76
C PHE A 20 -3.53 0.86 -16.06
N GLU A 21 -3.68 2.19 -15.99
CA GLU A 21 -3.38 3.09 -17.09
C GLU A 21 -1.94 3.59 -16.98
N ALA A 22 -1.05 3.09 -17.84
CA ALA A 22 0.38 3.37 -17.76
C ALA A 22 0.75 4.86 -17.98
N ALA A 23 -0.04 5.58 -18.78
CA ALA A 23 0.23 6.98 -19.11
C ALA A 23 -0.04 7.91 -17.91
N SER A 24 -1.17 7.73 -17.24
CA SER A 24 -1.57 8.51 -16.05
C SER A 24 -1.01 7.90 -14.75
N ARG A 25 -0.52 6.65 -14.80
CA ARG A 25 -0.12 5.82 -13.64
C ARG A 25 -1.24 5.68 -12.61
N GLN A 26 -2.47 5.55 -13.08
CA GLN A 26 -3.65 5.43 -12.24
C GLN A 26 -4.27 4.05 -12.39
N LEU A 27 -4.85 3.57 -11.28
CA LEU A 27 -5.74 2.41 -11.28
C LEU A 27 -7.17 2.90 -11.48
N ARG A 28 -7.82 2.42 -12.53
CA ARG A 28 -9.23 2.68 -12.80
C ARG A 28 -10.01 1.43 -12.43
N LEU A 29 -11.04 1.58 -11.59
CA LEU A 29 -11.98 0.50 -11.35
C LEU A 29 -12.66 0.14 -12.67
N GLN A 30 -12.44 -1.09 -13.14
CA GLN A 30 -13.03 -1.64 -14.35
C GLN A 30 -14.35 -2.33 -14.02
N GLN A 31 -14.35 -3.17 -12.99
CA GLN A 31 -15.51 -3.95 -12.62
C GLN A 31 -15.50 -4.31 -11.13
N GLU A 32 -16.70 -4.39 -10.56
CA GLU A 32 -16.95 -4.99 -9.25
C GLU A 32 -17.75 -6.29 -9.45
N ILE A 33 -17.29 -7.37 -8.82
CA ILE A 33 -17.99 -8.66 -8.80
C ILE A 33 -18.48 -8.88 -7.37
N CYS A 34 -19.79 -8.74 -7.18
CA CYS A 34 -20.44 -9.09 -5.92
C CYS A 34 -20.59 -10.60 -5.81
N LEU A 35 -20.22 -11.14 -4.66
CA LEU A 35 -20.25 -12.57 -4.37
C LEU A 35 -21.14 -12.85 -3.15
N GLU A 36 -21.70 -14.05 -3.10
CA GLU A 36 -22.54 -14.47 -1.98
C GLU A 36 -21.72 -14.92 -0.78
N HIS A 37 -20.48 -15.36 -1.02
CA HIS A 37 -19.58 -15.91 0.00
C HIS A 37 -18.26 -15.15 0.09
N ILE A 38 -17.58 -15.29 1.23
CA ILE A 38 -16.24 -14.75 1.43
C ILE A 38 -15.26 -15.48 0.51
N VAL A 39 -14.44 -14.74 -0.21
CA VAL A 39 -13.37 -15.30 -1.03
C VAL A 39 -12.14 -15.54 -0.16
N TRP A 40 -11.65 -16.76 -0.16
CA TRP A 40 -10.42 -17.17 0.52
C TRP A 40 -9.18 -16.86 -0.30
N ASP A 41 -9.22 -17.08 -1.61
CA ASP A 41 -8.09 -16.83 -2.50
C ASP A 41 -8.53 -16.55 -3.95
N ILE A 42 -7.67 -15.86 -4.71
CA ILE A 42 -7.88 -15.51 -6.11
C ILE A 42 -6.60 -15.74 -6.91
N ALA A 43 -6.73 -16.39 -8.08
CA ALA A 43 -5.62 -16.59 -8.99
C ALA A 43 -6.04 -16.44 -10.45
N PHE A 44 -5.10 -15.98 -11.29
CA PHE A 44 -5.25 -16.05 -12.74
C PHE A 44 -4.63 -17.34 -13.27
N ASP A 45 -5.29 -17.98 -14.23
CA ASP A 45 -4.69 -19.05 -15.02
C ASP A 45 -3.95 -18.51 -16.26
N GLY A 46 -3.22 -19.40 -16.96
CA GLY A 46 -2.50 -19.06 -18.19
C GLY A 46 -3.40 -18.75 -19.40
N SER A 47 -4.71 -18.93 -19.27
CA SER A 47 -5.73 -18.63 -20.28
C SER A 47 -6.52 -17.36 -19.95
N SER A 48 -6.02 -16.53 -19.03
CA SER A 48 -6.68 -15.31 -18.54
C SER A 48 -8.03 -15.57 -17.84
N GLY A 49 -8.20 -16.76 -17.27
CA GLY A 49 -9.28 -17.10 -16.38
C GLY A 49 -8.99 -16.64 -14.95
N LEU A 50 -9.96 -16.00 -14.32
CA LEU A 50 -9.92 -15.58 -12.93
C LEU A 50 -10.61 -16.64 -12.07
N TRP A 51 -9.81 -17.41 -11.33
CA TRP A 51 -10.26 -18.41 -10.38
C TRP A 51 -10.42 -17.78 -9.00
N MET A 52 -11.53 -18.07 -8.34
CA MET A 52 -11.82 -17.60 -6.99
C MET A 52 -12.24 -18.78 -6.12
N LEU A 53 -11.50 -19.02 -5.05
CA LEU A 53 -11.83 -20.00 -4.02
C LEU A 53 -12.66 -19.30 -2.94
N GLN A 54 -13.82 -19.83 -2.59
CA GLN A 54 -14.75 -19.18 -1.66
C GLN A 54 -15.23 -20.10 -0.54
N GLU A 55 -15.78 -19.47 0.49
CA GLU A 55 -16.31 -20.08 1.70
C GLU A 55 -17.68 -20.73 1.49
N SER A 56 -17.78 -21.68 0.56
CA SER A 56 -19.01 -22.43 0.28
C SER A 56 -18.70 -23.87 -0.12
N GLU A 57 -19.25 -24.85 0.59
CA GLU A 57 -19.11 -26.26 0.20
C GLU A 57 -19.92 -26.59 -1.07
N GLU A 58 -21.06 -25.92 -1.25
CA GLU A 58 -21.93 -26.12 -2.41
C GLU A 58 -21.29 -25.59 -3.69
N GLU A 59 -20.58 -24.46 -3.59
CA GLU A 59 -19.84 -23.87 -4.68
C GLU A 59 -18.47 -23.37 -4.21
N PRO A 60 -17.47 -24.26 -4.05
CA PRO A 60 -16.21 -23.88 -3.43
C PRO A 60 -15.31 -23.05 -4.35
N ILE A 61 -15.51 -23.13 -5.67
CA ILE A 61 -14.68 -22.43 -6.63
C ILE A 61 -15.49 -21.85 -7.78
N LEU A 62 -15.13 -20.65 -8.19
CA LEU A 62 -15.70 -19.92 -9.31
C LEU A 62 -14.63 -19.64 -10.37
N LEU A 63 -15.04 -19.62 -11.64
CA LEU A 63 -14.22 -19.18 -12.74
C LEU A 63 -14.91 -18.01 -13.46
N TYR A 64 -14.20 -16.91 -13.61
CA TYR A 64 -14.61 -15.79 -14.43
C TYR A 64 -13.68 -15.66 -15.63
N ARG A 65 -14.22 -15.29 -16.79
CA ARG A 65 -13.42 -15.00 -17.98
C ARG A 65 -13.76 -13.63 -18.52
N LEU A 66 -12.74 -12.94 -19.03
CA LEU A 66 -12.92 -11.67 -19.70
C LEU A 66 -13.54 -11.90 -21.09
N LYS A 67 -14.75 -11.39 -21.28
CA LYS A 67 -15.47 -11.38 -22.56
C LYS A 67 -15.93 -9.96 -22.83
N GLU A 68 -15.55 -9.42 -23.99
CA GLU A 68 -15.98 -8.08 -24.42
C GLU A 68 -15.75 -7.02 -23.33
N GLU A 69 -14.55 -7.00 -22.73
CA GLU A 69 -14.14 -6.09 -21.64
C GLU A 69 -14.84 -6.29 -20.28
N THR A 70 -15.69 -7.31 -20.15
CA THR A 70 -16.39 -7.65 -18.89
C THR A 70 -16.03 -9.04 -18.40
N TRP A 71 -15.79 -9.17 -17.10
CA TRP A 71 -15.62 -10.45 -16.44
C TRP A 71 -16.97 -11.11 -16.23
N GLN A 72 -17.12 -12.31 -16.77
CA GLN A 72 -18.35 -13.08 -16.71
C GLN A 72 -18.09 -14.47 -16.15
N ARG A 73 -19.03 -14.97 -15.35
CA ARG A 73 -18.97 -16.32 -14.78
C ARG A 73 -18.98 -17.36 -15.89
N SER A 74 -18.06 -18.32 -15.80
CA SER A 74 -17.90 -19.42 -16.74
C SER A 74 -18.30 -20.73 -16.07
N LEU A 75 -19.10 -21.54 -16.76
CA LEU A 75 -19.52 -22.88 -16.32
C LEU A 75 -18.72 -23.96 -17.05
N ASP A 76 -17.40 -23.74 -17.13
CA ASP A 76 -16.48 -24.66 -17.80
C ASP A 76 -16.46 -26.02 -17.07
N ASP A 77 -16.25 -27.11 -17.81
CA ASP A 77 -16.24 -28.47 -17.24
C ASP A 77 -15.13 -28.66 -16.20
N GLY A 78 -14.03 -27.92 -16.33
CA GLY A 78 -12.97 -27.85 -15.33
C GLY A 78 -13.45 -27.33 -13.98
N VAL A 79 -14.43 -26.41 -13.95
CA VAL A 79 -14.99 -25.87 -12.69
C VAL A 79 -15.73 -26.97 -11.94
N ALA A 80 -16.62 -27.70 -12.60
CA ALA A 80 -17.37 -28.78 -11.97
C ALA A 80 -16.45 -29.87 -11.42
N ARG A 81 -15.41 -30.24 -12.19
CA ARG A 81 -14.40 -31.21 -11.75
C ARG A 81 -13.64 -30.71 -10.52
N MET A 82 -13.18 -29.46 -10.52
CA MET A 82 -12.44 -28.89 -9.40
C MET A 82 -13.33 -28.75 -8.16
N SER A 83 -14.58 -28.33 -8.32
CA SER A 83 -15.56 -28.25 -7.22
C SER A 83 -15.77 -29.60 -6.54
N ASN A 84 -15.84 -30.70 -7.30
CA ASN A 84 -15.96 -32.03 -6.71
C ASN A 84 -14.72 -32.40 -5.90
N HIS A 85 -13.51 -32.17 -6.44
CA HIS A 85 -12.27 -32.44 -5.70
C HIS A 85 -12.14 -31.62 -4.41
N LEU A 86 -12.57 -30.35 -4.42
CA LEU A 86 -12.57 -29.50 -3.24
C LEU A 86 -13.58 -29.95 -2.20
N ARG A 87 -14.78 -30.37 -2.64
CA ARG A 87 -15.80 -30.95 -1.74
C ARG A 87 -15.32 -32.21 -1.04
N ASP A 88 -14.68 -33.12 -1.77
CA ASP A 88 -14.14 -34.35 -1.19
C ASP A 88 -13.13 -34.07 -0.05
N ASN A 89 -12.51 -32.89 -0.05
CA ASN A 89 -11.50 -32.46 0.91
C ASN A 89 -11.96 -31.25 1.75
N TRP A 90 -13.27 -30.96 1.79
CA TRP A 90 -13.79 -29.72 2.38
C TRP A 90 -13.44 -29.57 3.87
N THR A 91 -13.43 -30.68 4.60
CA THR A 91 -13.09 -30.73 6.03
C THR A 91 -11.71 -30.12 6.33
N LEU A 92 -10.72 -30.30 5.46
CA LEU A 92 -9.39 -29.69 5.61
C LEU A 92 -9.43 -28.16 5.48
N MET A 93 -10.31 -27.65 4.62
CA MET A 93 -10.47 -26.21 4.40
C MET A 93 -11.25 -25.56 5.54
N GLU A 94 -12.28 -26.25 6.03
CA GLU A 94 -13.07 -25.88 7.22
C GLU A 94 -12.18 -25.74 8.46
N GLU A 95 -11.24 -26.67 8.67
CA GLU A 95 -10.30 -26.60 9.79
C GLU A 95 -9.36 -25.39 9.74
N CYS A 96 -9.11 -24.84 8.55
CA CYS A 96 -8.35 -23.60 8.36
C CYS A 96 -9.19 -22.34 8.62
N ARG A 97 -10.51 -22.47 8.79
CA ARG A 97 -11.42 -21.35 9.02
C ARG A 97 -11.20 -20.79 10.41
N GLY A 98 -10.86 -19.51 10.49
CA GLY A 98 -10.66 -18.81 11.76
C GLY A 98 -9.32 -19.08 12.46
N THR A 99 -8.43 -19.89 11.87
CA THR A 99 -7.04 -19.92 12.32
C THR A 99 -6.41 -18.57 11.98
N GLU A 100 -6.01 -17.81 12.99
CA GLU A 100 -5.37 -16.52 12.74
C GLU A 100 -4.11 -16.72 11.89
N SER A 101 -3.97 -15.92 10.83
CA SER A 101 -2.74 -15.91 10.04
C SER A 101 -1.54 -15.72 10.98
N CYS A 102 -0.56 -16.62 10.89
CA CYS A 102 0.69 -16.49 11.64
C CYS A 102 1.45 -15.18 11.32
N TYR A 103 1.06 -14.50 10.24
CA TYR A 103 1.58 -13.20 9.80
C TYR A 103 0.69 -12.00 10.18
N ARG A 104 -0.39 -12.21 10.96
CA ARG A 104 -1.29 -11.12 11.38
C ARG A 104 -0.54 -9.96 12.05
N ASN A 105 0.53 -10.27 12.78
CA ASN A 105 1.39 -9.28 13.44
C ASN A 105 2.26 -8.45 12.46
N LEU A 106 2.58 -8.97 11.27
CA LEU A 106 3.35 -8.24 10.25
C LEU A 106 2.52 -7.14 9.59
N TYR A 107 1.23 -7.41 9.36
CA TYR A 107 0.32 -6.43 8.74
C TYR A 107 0.09 -5.23 9.68
N LYS A 108 -0.09 -5.47 10.98
CA LYS A 108 -0.26 -4.42 11.99
C LYS A 108 1.01 -3.58 12.22
N ALA A 109 2.17 -4.22 12.31
CA ALA A 109 3.44 -3.52 12.52
C ALA A 109 3.83 -2.58 11.37
N SER A 110 3.44 -2.90 10.14
CA SER A 110 3.73 -2.08 8.97
C SER A 110 3.01 -0.72 9.02
N TYR A 111 1.76 -0.69 9.50
CA TYR A 111 0.98 0.55 9.61
C TYR A 111 1.43 1.43 10.78
N ASP A 112 1.65 0.85 11.96
CA ASP A 112 2.01 1.62 13.18
C ASP A 112 3.41 2.25 13.08
N ASN A 113 4.33 1.59 12.37
CA ASN A 113 5.70 2.08 12.23
C ASN A 113 5.82 3.24 11.24
N ILE A 114 5.03 3.28 10.17
CA ILE A 114 5.10 4.34 9.15
C ILE A 114 4.69 5.69 9.75
N ALA A 115 3.60 5.74 10.51
CA ALA A 115 3.14 6.98 11.14
C ALA A 115 4.18 7.54 12.12
N THR A 116 4.76 6.66 12.95
CA THR A 116 5.82 7.05 13.90
C THR A 116 7.10 7.49 13.20
N TYR A 117 7.49 6.80 12.11
CA TYR A 117 8.66 7.15 11.30
C TYR A 117 8.51 8.51 10.62
N LEU A 118 7.35 8.79 10.01
CA LEU A 118 7.08 10.05 9.33
C LEU A 118 7.12 11.24 10.30
N ARG A 119 6.51 11.10 11.49
CA ARG A 119 6.54 12.14 12.54
C ARG A 119 7.98 12.48 12.96
N LYS A 120 8.80 11.47 13.27
CA LYS A 120 10.22 11.66 13.61
C LYS A 120 11.05 12.23 12.45
N LYS A 121 10.63 12.01 11.20
CA LYS A 121 11.28 12.60 10.02
C LYS A 121 10.95 14.08 9.90
N GLU A 122 9.68 14.47 10.12
CA GLU A 122 9.25 15.87 10.13
C GLU A 122 9.91 16.69 11.24
N GLU A 123 10.01 16.14 12.46
CA GLU A 123 10.69 16.78 13.59
C GLU A 123 12.15 17.10 13.26
N ARG A 124 12.89 16.14 12.70
CA ARG A 124 14.29 16.34 12.27
C ARG A 124 14.43 17.43 11.19
N ILE A 125 13.48 17.51 10.27
CA ILE A 125 13.47 18.56 9.23
C ILE A 125 13.24 19.94 9.87
N LEU A 126 12.30 20.05 10.81
CA LEU A 126 12.00 21.30 11.50
C LEU A 126 13.20 21.79 12.33
N GLU A 127 13.83 20.90 13.08
CA GLU A 127 15.04 21.20 13.86
C GLU A 127 16.19 21.69 12.98
N GLN A 128 16.44 21.04 11.84
CA GLN A 128 17.47 21.48 10.89
C GLN A 128 17.15 22.87 10.31
N GLN A 129 15.90 23.17 9.99
CA GLN A 129 15.51 24.50 9.51
C GLN A 129 15.66 25.57 10.59
N GLN A 130 15.29 25.26 11.84
CA GLN A 130 15.48 26.17 12.96
C GLN A 130 16.96 26.44 13.23
N LYS A 131 17.81 25.41 13.15
CA LYS A 131 19.26 25.54 13.33
C LYS A 131 19.87 26.42 12.24
N LYS A 132 19.54 26.19 10.97
CA LYS A 132 19.95 27.06 9.84
C LYS A 132 19.47 28.51 10.00
N ARG A 133 18.24 28.73 10.49
CA ARG A 133 17.70 30.07 10.76
C ARG A 133 18.43 30.77 11.92
N LYS A 134 18.84 30.03 12.96
CA LYS A 134 19.62 30.57 14.09
C LYS A 134 21.05 30.91 13.68
N GLU A 135 21.69 30.05 12.88
CA GLU A 135 23.03 30.28 12.31
C GLU A 135 23.04 31.50 11.37
N ALA A 136 22.01 31.66 10.54
CA ALA A 136 21.86 32.85 9.68
C ALA A 136 21.63 34.15 10.47
N LYS A 137 20.95 34.10 11.63
CA LYS A 137 20.71 35.26 12.49
C LYS A 137 21.91 35.59 13.40
N GLY A 138 22.76 34.61 13.73
CA GLY A 138 23.97 34.81 14.52
C GLY A 138 25.14 35.42 13.74
N ALA A 139 25.07 35.44 12.40
CA ALA A 139 26.10 36.01 11.53
C ALA A 139 25.99 37.54 11.32
N GLN A 140 25.04 38.22 11.97
CA GLN A 140 24.82 39.66 11.82
C GLN A 140 24.90 40.38 13.19
N GLN A 141 26.10 40.95 13.47
CA GLN A 141 26.46 42.17 14.27
C GLN A 141 27.61 41.97 15.29
N PRO A 142 28.46 42.99 15.58
CA PRO A 142 29.38 43.71 14.69
C PRO A 142 30.83 43.75 15.23
N ALA A 143 31.82 44.09 14.38
CA ALA A 143 33.20 44.35 14.80
C ALA A 143 33.29 45.66 15.60
N ASN A 144 33.69 45.58 16.88
CA ASN A 144 33.84 46.72 17.78
C ASN A 144 35.21 47.40 17.61
N VAL A 145 35.20 48.71 17.35
CA VAL A 145 36.37 49.58 17.22
C VAL A 145 36.85 49.97 18.61
N GLN A 146 38.12 49.67 18.94
CA GLN A 146 38.80 50.28 20.09
C GLN A 146 39.83 51.30 19.58
N THR A 147 39.55 52.59 19.76
CA THR A 147 40.53 53.66 19.62
C THR A 147 40.88 54.14 21.03
N GLN A 148 42.08 53.84 21.50
CA GLN A 148 42.64 54.42 22.73
C GLN A 148 43.18 55.81 22.43
N THR A 149 42.68 56.80 23.17
CA THR A 149 43.10 58.19 23.17
C THR A 149 44.44 58.34 23.90
N LEU A 150 45.44 58.97 23.27
CA LEU A 150 46.64 59.48 23.93
C LEU A 150 46.67 61.00 23.77
N GLN A 151 46.46 61.72 24.88
CA GLN A 151 46.74 63.15 25.00
C GLN A 151 48.24 63.36 25.24
N PRO A 152 48.90 64.35 24.61
CA PRO A 152 50.23 64.80 25.04
C PRO A 152 50.11 65.86 26.14
N ALA A 153 50.90 65.69 27.20
CA ALA A 153 51.14 66.67 28.24
C ALA A 153 52.17 67.73 27.77
N MET A 154 51.90 69.00 28.08
CA MET A 154 52.90 70.07 28.25
C MET A 154 53.15 70.23 29.77
N PRO A 155 54.36 70.57 30.27
CA PRO A 155 54.71 72.00 30.40
C PRO A 155 56.22 72.40 30.46
N ALA A 156 56.45 73.73 30.40
CA ALA A 156 57.55 74.60 30.86
C ALA A 156 58.96 74.42 30.26
N SER A 157 59.70 75.46 29.83
CA SER A 157 59.80 76.87 30.28
C SER A 157 60.02 77.83 29.11
#